data_AF-A0A561T638-F1
#
_entry.id   AF-A0A561T638-F1
#
_cell.length_a   1.000
_cell.length_b   1.000
_cell.length_c   1.000
_cell.angle_alpha   90.00
_cell.angle_beta   90.00
_cell.angle_gamma   90.00
#
_symmetry.space_group_name_H-M   'P 1'
#
loop_
_entity.id
_entity.type
_entity.pdbx_description
1 polymer ?
#
loop_
_entity_poly.entity_id
_entity_poly.type
_entity_poly.pdbx_seq_one_letter_code
_entity_poly.pdbx_strand_id
1 'polypeptide(L)'
;MAVLLQLDFPGVTAEQYDEVDKRAGSRAPQAPDGLLFHSAIVSGEGLHVVDLWESRAKLDAFMGRMLPITKEAGFPDPKGAPKVTEVHHHFVRR
;
A
#
# COMPACT_ATOMS: atom_id res chain seq x y z
N MET A 1 8.54 -7.27 14.38
CA MET A 1 8.60 -8.31 13.35
C MET A 1 7.98 -7.76 12.08
N ALA A 2 8.50 -8.17 10.92
CA ALA A 2 7.99 -7.70 9.64
C ALA A 2 6.53 -8.15 9.42
N VAL A 3 5.78 -7.38 8.66
CA VAL A 3 4.40 -7.69 8.32
C VAL A 3 4.15 -7.53 6.83
N LEU A 4 3.30 -8.39 6.27
CA LEU A 4 2.81 -8.30 4.91
C LEU A 4 1.40 -7.74 4.94
N LEU A 5 1.19 -6.61 4.28
CA LEU A 5 -0.12 -6.04 3.98
C LEU A 5 -0.59 -6.55 2.62
N GLN A 6 -1.85 -6.97 2.56
CA GLN A 6 -2.60 -7.18 1.33
C GLN A 6 -3.89 -6.36 1.37
N LEU A 7 -4.16 -5.60 0.31
CA LEU A 7 -5.31 -4.71 0.20
C LEU A 7 -5.86 -4.68 -1.22
N ASP A 8 -7.18 -4.77 -1.35
CA ASP A 8 -7.88 -4.77 -2.64
C ASP A 8 -8.78 -3.54 -2.75
N PHE A 9 -8.66 -2.78 -3.84
CA PHE A 9 -9.55 -1.67 -4.17
C PHE A 9 -10.26 -1.94 -5.50
N PRO A 10 -11.56 -2.27 -5.47
CA PRO A 10 -12.33 -2.58 -6.68
C PRO A 10 -12.36 -1.40 -7.64
N GLY A 11 -12.17 -1.64 -8.94
CA GLY A 11 -12.38 -0.61 -9.98
C GLY A 11 -11.40 0.56 -9.99
N VAL A 12 -10.38 0.58 -9.12
CA VAL A 12 -9.31 1.59 -9.19
C VAL A 12 -8.48 1.42 -10.45
N THR A 13 -8.30 2.51 -11.21
CA THR A 13 -7.51 2.51 -12.44
C THR A 13 -6.02 2.80 -12.19
N ALA A 14 -5.19 2.58 -13.22
CA ALA A 14 -3.77 2.91 -13.17
C ALA A 14 -3.53 4.41 -13.01
N GLU A 15 -4.37 5.26 -13.63
CA GLU A 15 -4.26 6.72 -13.53
C GLU A 15 -4.59 7.20 -12.11
N GLN A 16 -5.65 6.66 -11.49
CA GLN A 16 -6.00 6.98 -10.09
C GLN A 16 -4.89 6.52 -9.14
N TYR A 17 -4.34 5.32 -9.35
CA TYR A 17 -3.19 4.84 -8.60
C TYR A 17 -1.98 5.77 -8.73
N ASP A 18 -1.64 6.16 -9.96
CA ASP A 18 -0.50 7.03 -10.24
C ASP A 18 -0.64 8.42 -9.58
N GLU A 19 -1.85 8.93 -9.44
CA GLU A 19 -2.13 10.17 -8.70
C GLU A 19 -1.82 10.04 -7.22
N VAL A 20 -2.23 8.92 -6.60
CA VAL A 20 -1.97 8.63 -5.18
C VAL A 20 -0.49 8.35 -4.94
N ASP A 21 0.15 7.53 -5.77
CA ASP A 21 1.55 7.12 -5.64
C ASP A 21 2.53 8.30 -5.73
N LYS A 22 2.24 9.31 -6.58
CA LYS A 22 3.01 10.56 -6.64
C LYS A 22 3.00 11.33 -5.32
N ARG A 23 1.91 11.26 -4.56
CA ARG A 23 1.74 12.01 -3.32
C ARG A 23 2.32 11.28 -2.11
N ALA A 24 2.29 9.95 -2.13
CA ALA A 24 2.48 9.19 -0.91
C ALA A 24 3.24 7.86 -1.01
N GLY A 25 3.50 7.37 -2.23
CA GLY A 25 4.09 6.06 -2.47
C GLY A 25 5.54 6.11 -2.96
N SER A 26 5.87 5.22 -3.90
CA SER A 26 7.21 5.00 -4.45
C SER A 26 7.76 6.19 -5.26
N ARG A 27 6.88 7.03 -5.80
CA ARG A 27 7.22 8.26 -6.54
C ARG A 27 7.31 9.49 -5.63
N ALA A 28 7.05 9.35 -4.33
CA ALA A 28 7.32 10.41 -3.38
C ALA A 28 8.84 10.66 -3.27
N PRO A 29 9.29 11.87 -2.88
CA PRO A 29 10.71 12.19 -2.75
C PRO A 29 11.50 11.23 -1.84
N GLN A 30 10.80 10.60 -0.89
CA GLN A 30 11.35 9.59 0.00
C GLN A 30 10.33 8.48 0.19
N ALA A 31 10.78 7.23 0.13
CA ALA A 31 9.95 6.08 0.46
C ALA A 31 9.45 6.17 1.92
N PRO A 32 8.25 5.65 2.22
CA PRO A 32 7.75 5.59 3.58
C PRO A 32 8.70 4.87 4.52
N ASP A 33 8.85 5.38 5.75
CA ASP A 33 9.72 4.77 6.75
C ASP A 33 9.30 3.31 7.03
N GLY A 34 10.26 2.39 6.88
CA GLY A 34 10.10 0.96 7.09
C GLY A 34 9.28 0.21 6.04
N LEU A 35 8.95 0.83 4.90
CA LEU A 35 8.47 0.11 3.73
C LEU A 35 9.66 -0.58 3.04
N LEU A 36 9.63 -1.90 2.98
CA LEU A 36 10.70 -2.73 2.43
C LEU A 36 10.45 -3.13 0.98
N PHE A 37 9.18 -3.28 0.62
CA PHE A 37 8.72 -3.62 -0.72
C PHE A 37 7.30 -3.13 -0.91
N HIS A 38 7.01 -2.61 -2.10
CA HIS A 38 5.68 -2.17 -2.52
C HIS A 38 5.37 -2.77 -3.88
N SER A 39 4.16 -3.28 -4.03
CA SER A 39 3.62 -3.67 -5.33
C SER A 39 2.19 -3.22 -5.47
N ALA A 40 1.89 -2.62 -6.62
CA ALA A 40 0.57 -2.24 -7.05
C ALA A 40 0.25 -2.99 -8.34
N ILE A 41 -0.69 -3.93 -8.26
CA ILE A 41 -1.15 -4.74 -9.37
C ILE A 41 -2.50 -4.19 -9.82
N VAL A 42 -2.53 -3.48 -10.95
CA VAL A 42 -3.77 -3.01 -11.56
C VAL A 42 -4.26 -4.05 -12.56
N SER A 43 -5.53 -4.42 -12.46
CA SER A 43 -6.19 -5.40 -13.32
C SER A 43 -7.63 -4.98 -13.65
N GLY A 44 -8.35 -5.80 -14.42
CA GLY A 44 -9.78 -5.56 -14.70
C GLY A 44 -10.68 -5.55 -13.46
N GLU A 45 -10.23 -6.12 -12.33
CA GLU A 45 -10.98 -6.11 -11.07
C GLU A 45 -10.69 -4.86 -10.22
N GLY A 46 -9.65 -4.08 -10.56
CA GLY A 46 -9.16 -2.94 -9.80
C GLY A 46 -7.71 -3.10 -9.37
N LEU A 47 -7.36 -2.48 -8.24
CA LEU A 47 -6.01 -2.45 -7.69
C LEU A 47 -5.85 -3.46 -6.56
N HIS A 48 -4.83 -4.31 -6.64
CA HIS A 48 -4.34 -5.14 -5.54
C HIS A 48 -2.98 -4.62 -5.07
N VAL A 49 -2.85 -4.31 -3.78
CA VAL A 49 -1.62 -3.82 -3.15
C VAL A 49 -1.02 -4.90 -2.27
N VAL A 50 0.29 -5.13 -2.42
CA VAL A 50 1.08 -6.03 -1.57
C VAL A 50 2.30 -5.28 -1.06
N ASP A 51 2.35 -5.06 0.25
CA ASP A 51 3.45 -4.35 0.88
C ASP A 51 4.12 -5.17 1.97
N LEU A 52 5.44 -5.10 2.03
CA LEU A 52 6.23 -5.64 3.12
C LEU A 52 6.76 -4.50 3.98
N TRP A 53 6.49 -4.57 5.27
CA TRP A 53 6.86 -3.55 6.25
C TRP A 53 7.76 -4.13 7.33
N GLU A 54 8.70 -3.34 7.86
CA GLU A 54 9.55 -3.72 8.98
C GLU A 54 8.78 -4.00 10.27
N SER A 55 7.62 -3.34 10.46
CA SER A 55 6.77 -3.53 11.63
C SER A 55 5.33 -3.09 11.39
N ARG A 56 4.42 -3.64 12.20
CA ARG A 56 3.01 -3.21 12.25
C ARG A 56 2.84 -1.73 12.58
N ALA A 57 3.63 -1.20 13.52
CA ALA A 57 3.55 0.20 13.92
C ALA A 57 3.87 1.16 12.78
N LYS A 58 4.89 0.86 11.96
CA LYS A 58 5.24 1.67 10.80
C LYS A 58 4.17 1.61 9.70
N LEU A 59 3.59 0.43 9.47
CA LEU A 59 2.43 0.27 8.59
C LEU A 59 1.24 1.11 9.06
N ASP A 60 0.85 1.02 10.33
CA ASP A 60 -0.32 1.73 10.86
C ASP A 60 -0.14 3.26 10.76
N ALA A 61 1.08 3.76 11.05
CA ALA A 61 1.42 5.16 10.89
C ALA A 61 1.29 5.64 9.44
N PHE A 62 1.72 4.81 8.47
CA PHE A 62 1.56 5.10 7.05
C PHE A 62 0.09 5.08 6.61
N MET A 63 -0.68 4.07 7.02
CA MET A 63 -2.10 3.94 6.67
C MET A 63 -2.94 5.14 7.15
N GLY A 64 -2.63 5.68 8.33
CA GLY A 64 -3.28 6.89 8.84
C GLY A 64 -3.12 8.11 7.91
N ARG A 65 -1.99 8.20 7.20
CA ARG A 65 -1.73 9.23 6.19
C ARG A 65 -2.34 8.91 4.83
N MET A 66 -2.42 7.63 4.45
CA MET A 66 -2.90 7.20 3.13
C MET A 66 -4.40 7.32 2.95
N LEU A 67 -5.19 6.98 3.98
CA LEU A 67 -6.66 6.99 3.91
C LEU A 67 -7.27 8.32 3.39
N PRO A 68 -6.84 9.52 3.85
CA PRO A 68 -7.37 10.76 3.29
C PRO A 68 -6.97 10.97 1.82
N ILE A 69 -5.73 10.62 1.44
CA ILE A 69 -5.22 10.81 0.08
C ILE A 69 -5.97 9.92 -0.92
N THR A 70 -6.20 8.65 -0.58
CA THR A 70 -6.95 7.73 -1.43
C THR A 70 -8.40 8.19 -1.58
N LYS A 71 -9.01 8.69 -0.50
CA LYS A 71 -10.37 9.23 -0.54
C LYS A 71 -10.49 10.48 -1.41
N GLU A 72 -9.53 11.40 -1.33
CA GLU A 72 -9.47 12.59 -2.18
C GLU A 72 -9.28 12.24 -3.66
N ALA A 73 -8.52 11.18 -3.96
CA ALA A 73 -8.33 10.65 -5.32
C ALA A 73 -9.52 9.82 -5.84
N GLY A 74 -10.60 9.70 -5.05
CA GLY A 74 -11.80 8.98 -5.45
C GLY A 74 -11.66 7.45 -5.45
N PHE A 75 -10.73 6.90 -4.66
CA PHE A 75 -10.71 5.45 -4.43
C PHE A 75 -12.01 5.04 -3.71
N PRO A 76 -12.59 3.89 -4.07
CA PRO A 76 -13.64 3.29 -3.27
C PRO A 76 -13.05 2.75 -1.96
N ASP A 77 -13.95 2.34 -1.05
CA ASP A 77 -13.53 1.58 0.11
C ASP A 77 -12.86 0.27 -0.33
N PRO A 78 -11.83 -0.19 0.40
CA PRO A 78 -11.20 -1.46 0.11
C PRO A 78 -12.19 -2.61 0.28
N LYS A 79 -11.99 -3.68 -0.50
CA LYS A 79 -12.76 -4.91 -0.42
C LYS A 79 -12.42 -5.65 0.87
N GLY A 80 -13.14 -5.33 1.92
CA GLY A 80 -12.93 -5.90 3.25
C GLY A 80 -11.80 -5.23 4.02
N ALA A 81 -11.48 -5.79 5.18
CA ALA A 81 -10.43 -5.26 6.03
C ALA A 81 -9.03 -5.57 5.45
N PRO A 82 -8.05 -4.67 5.61
CA PRO A 82 -6.66 -4.95 5.25
C PRO A 82 -6.17 -6.25 5.89
N LYS A 83 -5.64 -7.16 5.07
CA LYS A 83 -5.06 -8.41 5.57
C LYS A 83 -3.61 -8.17 5.94
N VAL A 84 -3.35 -8.08 7.25
CA VAL A 84 -2.00 -7.91 7.80
C VAL A 84 -1.55 -9.22 8.43
N THR A 85 -0.45 -9.78 7.93
CA THR A 85 0.10 -11.07 8.38
C THR A 85 1.53 -10.88 8.90
N GLU A 86 1.86 -11.48 10.04
CA GLU A 86 3.25 -11.51 10.52
C GLU A 86 4.10 -12.35 9.56
N VAL A 87 5.27 -11.82 9.18
CA VAL A 87 6.19 -12.48 8.26
C VAL A 87 7.30 -13.13 9.05
N HIS A 88 7.39 -14.45 8.96
CA HIS A 88 8.42 -15.23 9.64
C HIS A 88 9.83 -14.97 9.07
N HIS A 89 9.96 -14.81 7.75
CA HIS A 89 11.24 -14.53 7.09
C HIS A 89 11.03 -13.77 5.78
N HIS A 90 11.91 -12.80 5.50
CA HIS A 90 11.99 -12.11 4.21
C HIS A 90 13.44 -11.68 3.95
N PHE A 91 13.76 -11.36 2.69
CA PHE A 91 15.02 -10.71 2.33
C PHE A 91 14.74 -9.62 1.31
N VAL A 92 15.56 -8.57 1.32
CA VAL A 92 15.52 -7.48 0.34
C VAL A 92 16.91 -7.44 -0.32
N ARG A 93 16.96 -7.52 -1.66
CA ARG A 93 18.22 -7.39 -2.39
C ARG A 93 18.56 -5.91 -2.52
N ARG A 94 19.80 -5.55 -2.20
CA ARG A 94 20.36 -4.22 -2.44
C ARG A 94 20.98 -4.15 -3.83
#